data_AF-A0A3C0BBX0-F1
#
_entry.id   AF-A0A3C0BBX0-F1
#
_cell.length_a   1.000
_cell.length_b   1.000
_cell.length_c   1.000
_cell.angle_alpha   90.00
_cell.angle_beta   90.00
_cell.angle_gamma   90.00
#
_symmetry.space_group_name_H-M   'P 1'
#
loop_
_entity.id
_entity.type
_entity.pdbx_description
1 polymer ?
#
loop_
_entity_poly.entity_id
_entity_poly.type
_entity_poly.pdbx_seq_one_letter_code
_entity_poly.pdbx_strand_id
1 'polypeptide(L)' 'MKEEFKNDTPVPYEVVDKVVKEMKLASVGKASIREIKRLIDLLEEASKIKFVRMEMGVP' A
#
# COMPACT_ATOMS: atom_id res chain seq x y z
N MET A 1 -7.85 13.73 5.08
CA MET A 1 -8.41 13.30 3.78
C MET A 1 -9.92 13.48 3.88
N LYS A 2 -10.56 14.17 2.94
CA LYS A 2 -12.04 14.24 2.94
C LYS A 2 -12.59 12.83 2.70
N GLU A 3 -13.65 12.43 3.41
CA GLU A 3 -14.23 11.09 3.30
C GLU A 3 -14.69 10.73 1.87
N GLU A 4 -15.00 11.73 1.05
CA GLU A 4 -15.44 11.58 -0.34
C GLU A 4 -14.49 10.79 -1.24
N PHE A 5 -13.18 10.85 -1.02
CA PHE A 5 -12.20 10.19 -1.92
C PHE A 5 -11.85 8.76 -1.52
N LYS A 6 -12.44 8.26 -0.43
CA LYS A 6 -12.06 6.97 0.15
C LYS A 6 -12.36 5.80 -0.79
N ASN A 7 -13.44 5.89 -1.57
CA ASN A 7 -13.89 4.80 -2.44
C ASN A 7 -13.56 5.02 -3.92
N ASP A 8 -12.94 6.14 -4.29
CA ASP A 8 -12.63 6.53 -5.67
C ASP A 8 -11.15 6.30 -6.01
N THR A 9 -10.61 5.18 -5.56
CA THR A 9 -9.23 4.81 -5.84
C THR A 9 -9.17 3.46 -6.55
N PRO A 10 -8.19 3.25 -7.47
CA PRO A 10 -8.08 1.98 -8.19
C PRO A 10 -7.93 0.77 -7.27
N VAL A 11 -7.29 0.95 -6.11
CA VAL A 11 -7.10 -0.09 -5.09
C VAL A 11 -8.14 0.12 -3.99
N PRO A 12 -8.99 -0.87 -3.68
CA PRO A 12 -10.02 -0.71 -2.66
C PRO A 12 -9.46 -0.27 -1.31
N TYR A 13 -10.06 0.75 -0.70
CA TYR A 13 -9.59 1.31 0.56
C TYR A 13 -9.54 0.28 1.67
N GLU A 14 -10.53 -0.62 1.75
CA GLU A 14 -10.62 -1.65 2.78
C GLU A 14 -9.41 -2.59 2.73
N VAL A 15 -8.92 -2.89 1.52
CA VAL A 15 -7.72 -3.71 1.31
C VAL A 15 -6.49 -2.96 1.84
N VAL A 16 -6.37 -1.67 1.51
CA VAL A 16 -5.25 -0.83 1.98
C VAL A 16 -5.25 -0.72 3.51
N ASP A 17 -6.40 -0.39 4.10
CA ASP A 17 -6.58 -0.22 5.54
C ASP A 17 -6.28 -1.51 6.31
N LYS A 18 -6.77 -2.66 5.81
CA LYS A 18 -6.50 -3.98 6.39
C LYS A 18 -5.00 -4.29 6.40
N VAL A 19 -4.33 -4.16 5.26
CA VAL A 19 -2.89 -4.51 5.14
C VAL A 19 -2.03 -3.59 6.00
N VAL A 20 -2.29 -2.28 6.00
CA VAL A 20 -1.55 -1.31 6.83
C VAL A 20 -1.68 -1.64 8.32
N LYS A 21 -2.88 -2.02 8.78
CA LYS A 21 -3.14 -2.44 10.16
C LYS A 21 -2.44 -3.76 10.50
N GLU A 22 -2.51 -4.75 9.62
CA GLU A 22 -1.84 -6.05 9.80
C GLU A 22 -0.32 -5.91 9.93
N MET A 23 0.28 -5.02 9.13
CA MET A 23 1.71 -4.72 9.19
C MET A 23 2.11 -3.85 10.38
N LYS A 24 1.14 -3.31 11.14
CA LYS A 24 1.36 -2.39 12.26
C LYS A 24 2.21 -1.17 11.88
N LEU A 25 2.04 -0.67 10.66
CA LEU A 25 2.76 0.50 10.18
C LEU A 25 2.18 1.76 10.84
N ALA A 26 2.99 2.42 11.68
CA ALA A 26 2.57 3.67 12.32
C ALA A 26 2.41 4.82 11.31
N SER A 27 3.22 4.83 10.25
CA SER A 27 3.13 5.81 9.17
C SER A 27 3.78 5.25 7.91
N VAL A 28 3.03 5.20 6.80
CA VAL A 28 3.54 4.74 5.50
C VAL A 28 4.69 5.63 5.03
N GLY A 29 4.57 6.96 5.15
CA GLY A 29 5.62 7.90 4.72
C GLY A 29 6.92 7.85 5.54
N LYS A 30 6.94 7.13 6.67
CA LYS A 30 8.14 6.91 7.50
C LYS A 30 8.60 5.45 7.49
N ALA A 31 7.90 4.57 6.78
CA ALA A 31 8.24 3.16 6.71
C ALA A 31 9.57 2.98 5.96
N SER A 32 10.34 1.97 6.35
CA SER A 32 11.55 1.58 5.62
C SER A 32 11.20 1.06 4.23
N ILE A 33 12.18 1.11 3.32
CA ILE A 33 11.96 0.63 1.95
C ILE A 33 11.55 -0.85 1.89
N ARG A 34 12.03 -1.67 2.82
CA ARG A 34 11.64 -3.09 2.93
C ARG A 34 10.18 -3.26 3.35
N GLU A 35 9.70 -2.39 4.23
CA GLU A 35 8.30 -2.37 4.64
C GLU A 35 7.40 -1.88 3.50
N ILE A 36 7.80 -0.85 2.76
CA ILE A 36 7.06 -0.39 1.58
C ILE A 36 6.99 -1.48 0.51
N LYS A 37 8.12 -2.14 0.22
CA LYS A 37 8.14 -3.28 -0.71
C LYS A 37 7.17 -4.38 -0.27
N ARG A 38 7.18 -4.76 1.02
CA ARG A 38 6.27 -5.79 1.56
C ARG A 38 4.81 -5.34 1.52
N LEU A 39 4.53 -4.07 1.79
CA LEU A 39 3.20 -3.48 1.69
C LEU A 39 2.67 -3.61 0.27
N ILE A 40 3.46 -3.22 -0.74
CA ILE A 40 3.10 -3.34 -2.16
C ILE A 40 2.86 -4.82 -2.50
N ASP A 41 3.76 -5.72 -2.11
CA ASP A 41 3.64 -7.16 -2.38
C ASP A 41 2.29 -7.71 -1.86
N LEU A 42 1.88 -7.34 -0.63
CA LEU A 42 0.59 -7.75 -0.03
C LEU A 42 -0.62 -7.10 -0.69
N LEU A 43 -0.52 -5.83 -1.09
CA LEU A 43 -1.60 -5.13 -1.79
C LEU A 43 -1.86 -5.73 -3.16
N GLU A 44 -0.81 -6.08 -3.92
CA GLU A 44 -0.96 -6.77 -5.20
C GLU A 44 -1.60 -8.14 -5.04
N GLU A 45 -1.23 -8.89 -4.00
CA GLU A 45 -1.79 -10.21 -3.74
C GLU A 45 -3.28 -10.13 -3.39
N ALA A 46 -3.66 -9.18 -2.54
CA ALA A 46 -5.04 -9.03 -2.06
C ALA A 46 -5.97 -8.38 -3.10
N SER A 47 -5.50 -7.37 -3.83
CA SER A 47 -6.30 -6.62 -4.81
C SER A 47 -6.27 -7.22 -6.23
N LYS A 48 -5.27 -8.07 -6.53
CA LYS A 48 -4.95 -8.55 -7.88
C LYS A 48 -4.57 -7.43 -8.87
N ILE A 49 -4.32 -6.22 -8.37
CA ILE A 49 -3.87 -5.07 -9.16
C ILE A 49 -2.35 -4.98 -9.07
N LYS A 50 -1.68 -4.83 -10.21
CA LYS A 50 -0.23 -4.65 -10.27
C LYS A 50 0.15 -3.18 -10.19
N PHE A 51 1.16 -2.88 -9.38
CA PHE A 51 1.70 -1.54 -9.22
C PHE A 51 2.86 -1.33 -10.20
N VAL A 52 3.03 -0.09 -10.66
CA VAL A 52 4.28 0.33 -11.27
C VAL A 52 5.27 0.61 -10.14
N ARG A 53 6.28 -0.27 -10.02
CA ARG A 53 7.25 -0.25 -8.93
C ARG A 53 8.46 0.61 -9.30
N MET A 54 8.66 1.67 -8.54
CA MET A 54 9.75 2.65 -8.72
C MET A 54 10.47 2.95 -7.40
N GLU A 55 10.18 2.18 -6.36
CA GLU A 55 10.67 2.41 -5.01
C GLU A 55 12.12 1.95 -4.82
N MET A 56 12.57 0.97 -5.62
CA MET A 56 13.91 0.39 -5.53
C MET A 56 14.83 1.00 -6.59
N GLY A 57 15.86 1.72 -6.15
CA GLY A 57 16.93 2.23 -7.02
C GLY A 57 18.01 1.18 -7.28
N VAL A 58 17.65 0.08 -7.94
CA VAL A 58 18.57 -1.00 -8.32
C VAL A 58 18.75 -1.02 -9.85
N PRO A 59 19.91 -1.49 -10.37
CA PRO A 59 20.14 -1.63 -11.81
C PRO A 59 19.20 -2.62 -12.49
#